data_AF-A0A1V5KG28-F1
#
_entry.id   AF-A0A1V5KG28-F1
#
_cell.length_a   1.000
_cell.length_b   1.000
_cell.length_c   1.000
_cell.angle_alpha   90.00
_cell.angle_beta   90.00
_cell.angle_gamma   90.00
#
_symmetry.space_group_name_H-M   'P 1'
#
loop_
_entity.id
_entity.type
_entity.pdbx_description
1 polymer ?
#
loop_
_entity_poly.entity_id
_entity_poly.type
_entity_poly.pdbx_seq_one_letter_code
_entity_poly.pdbx_strand_id
1 'polypeptide(L)'
;MEKYFQIHVFGKAGCEKCAVLNKRLDQLLTEEEWQAFEKVYHDVETVEGLVAFSRTECMNPSSIPGFIINRRNPISGEFHPLPRLLPIAADTAEEKSLLYSWHGVQTDYSESGKGIIPPALIRSMLEKALQSKPE
;
A
#
# COMPACT_ATOMS: atom_id res chain seq x y z
N MET A 1 14.38 15.57 5.34
CA MET A 1 13.43 15.84 4.25
C MET A 1 12.03 15.58 4.78
N GLU A 2 11.06 16.42 4.44
CA GLU A 2 9.68 16.26 4.95
C GLU A 2 9.01 15.05 4.29
N LYS A 3 8.32 14.24 5.10
CA LYS A 3 7.55 13.08 4.64
C LYS A 3 6.14 13.53 4.29
N TYR A 4 5.78 13.39 3.02
CA TYR A 4 4.48 13.79 2.50
C TYR A 4 3.51 12.61 2.39
N PHE A 5 4.03 11.39 2.40
CA PHE A 5 3.23 10.17 2.22
C PHE A 5 3.60 9.09 3.24
N GLN A 6 2.60 8.35 3.68
CA GLN A 6 2.75 7.16 4.52
C GLN A 6 2.27 5.92 3.77
N ILE A 7 3.11 4.89 3.70
CA ILE A 7 2.76 3.58 3.18
C ILE A 7 2.35 2.71 4.36
N HIS A 8 1.05 2.50 4.53
CA HIS A 8 0.50 1.64 5.58
C HIS A 8 0.45 0.21 5.06
N VAL A 9 1.42 -0.61 5.50
CA VAL A 9 1.54 -2.01 5.13
C VAL A 9 0.82 -2.87 6.16
N PHE A 10 -0.04 -3.77 5.69
CA PHE A 10 -0.77 -4.72 6.54
C PHE A 10 -0.23 -6.12 6.28
N GLY A 11 0.12 -6.84 7.34
CA GLY A 11 0.63 -8.20 7.27
C GLY A 11 0.47 -8.90 8.61
N LYS A 12 1.07 -10.07 8.73
CA LYS A 12 1.07 -10.87 9.97
C LYS A 12 2.47 -11.36 10.29
N ALA A 13 2.74 -11.66 11.55
CA ALA A 13 4.03 -12.20 11.96
C ALA A 13 4.32 -13.55 11.25
N GLY A 14 5.61 -13.84 11.00
CA GLY A 14 6.04 -15.10 10.38
C GLY A 14 5.60 -15.32 8.91
N CYS A 15 5.04 -14.31 8.25
CA CYS A 15 4.56 -14.41 6.86
C CYS A 15 5.69 -14.11 5.84
N GLU A 16 6.09 -15.11 5.06
CA GLU A 16 7.14 -14.98 4.03
C GLU A 16 6.79 -13.93 2.96
N LYS A 17 5.54 -13.92 2.48
CA LYS A 17 5.06 -12.94 1.50
C LYS A 17 5.12 -11.51 2.05
N CYS A 18 4.84 -11.36 3.35
CA CYS A 18 4.91 -10.09 4.06
C CYS A 18 6.37 -9.63 4.18
N ALA A 19 7.31 -10.54 4.46
CA ALA A 19 8.74 -10.25 4.46
C ALA A 19 9.24 -9.83 3.07
N VAL A 20 8.77 -10.48 2.00
CA VAL A 20 9.11 -10.11 0.61
C VAL A 20 8.60 -8.70 0.26
N LEU A 21 7.34 -8.39 0.57
CA LEU A 21 6.78 -7.05 0.34
C LEU A 21 7.56 -5.97 1.12
N ASN A 22 7.80 -6.22 2.41
CA ASN A 22 8.55 -5.28 3.26
C ASN A 22 9.95 -5.06 2.71
N LYS A 23 10.69 -6.12 2.37
CA LYS A 23 12.03 -6.01 1.79
C LYS A 23 12.05 -5.16 0.52
N ARG A 24 11.06 -5.32 -0.36
CA ARG A 24 10.96 -4.53 -1.59
C ARG A 24 10.70 -3.05 -1.30
N LEU A 25 9.77 -2.75 -0.40
CA LEU A 25 9.51 -1.38 0.03
C LEU A 25 10.73 -0.77 0.71
N ASP A 26 11.38 -1.48 1.62
CA ASP A 26 12.56 -0.99 2.33
C ASP A 26 13.71 -0.68 1.38
N GLN A 27 13.93 -1.53 0.36
CA GLN A 27 14.93 -1.27 -0.69
C GLN A 27 14.58 -0.01 -1.49
N LEU A 28 13.34 0.12 -1.97
CA LEU A 28 12.91 1.31 -2.72
C LEU A 28 13.08 2.58 -1.88
N LEU A 29 12.65 2.57 -0.62
CA LEU A 29 12.71 3.74 0.25
C LEU A 29 14.14 4.19 0.63
N THR A 30 15.18 3.48 0.18
CA THR A 30 16.57 3.96 0.27
C THR A 30 16.98 4.89 -0.88
N GLU A 31 16.28 4.87 -2.02
CA GLU A 31 16.61 5.69 -3.19
C GLU A 31 16.11 7.13 -2.98
N GLU A 32 16.80 8.13 -3.56
CA GLU A 32 16.52 9.56 -3.33
C GLU A 32 15.11 9.98 -3.78
N GLU A 33 14.66 9.44 -4.91
CA GLU A 33 13.35 9.73 -5.51
C GLU A 33 12.16 9.29 -4.63
N TRP A 34 12.37 8.36 -3.69
CA TRP A 34 11.33 7.84 -2.80
C TRP A 34 11.40 8.43 -1.39
N GLN A 35 12.28 9.39 -1.12
CA GLN A 35 12.45 9.95 0.22
C GLN A 35 11.21 10.71 0.74
N ALA A 36 10.24 11.05 -0.10
CA ALA A 36 8.98 11.68 0.30
C ALA A 36 8.04 10.71 1.06
N PHE A 37 8.33 9.41 1.04
CA PHE A 37 7.55 8.37 1.69
C PHE A 37 8.19 7.92 3.00
N GLU A 38 7.35 7.51 3.94
CA GLU A 38 7.72 6.69 5.08
C GLU A 38 6.79 5.46 5.17
N LYS A 39 7.28 4.38 5.79
CA LYS A 39 6.55 3.12 5.90
C LYS A 39 6.05 2.93 7.33
N VAL A 40 4.79 2.53 7.47
CA VAL A 40 4.19 2.11 8.74
C VAL A 40 3.69 0.68 8.58
N TYR A 41 4.18 -0.25 9.39
CA TYR A 41 3.74 -1.65 9.36
C TYR A 41 2.71 -1.93 10.46
N HIS A 42 1.62 -2.58 10.07
CA HIS A 42 0.52 -3.01 10.94
C HIS A 42 0.46 -4.53 10.94
N ASP A 43 0.74 -5.13 12.10
CA ASP A 43 0.53 -6.55 12.33
C ASP A 43 -0.94 -6.80 12.65
N VAL A 44 -1.68 -7.44 11.75
CA VAL A 44 -3.12 -7.66 11.91
C VAL A 44 -3.46 -8.66 13.02
N GLU A 45 -2.46 -9.34 13.58
CA GLU A 45 -2.64 -10.23 14.74
C GLU A 45 -2.60 -9.47 16.07
N THR A 46 -2.25 -8.18 16.07
CA THR A 46 -2.38 -7.29 17.24
C THR A 46 -3.68 -6.51 17.20
N VAL A 47 -4.14 -6.03 18.36
CA VAL A 47 -5.36 -5.21 18.46
C VAL A 47 -5.21 -3.93 17.65
N GLU A 48 -4.07 -3.27 17.76
CA GLU A 48 -3.78 -2.00 17.07
C GLU A 48 -3.74 -2.20 15.57
N GLY A 49 -3.07 -3.25 15.07
CA GLY A 49 -2.98 -3.52 13.65
C GLY A 49 -4.30 -4.00 13.06
N LEU A 50 -5.10 -4.77 13.81
CA LEU A 50 -6.44 -5.16 13.40
C LEU A 50 -7.37 -3.94 13.30
N VAL A 51 -7.33 -3.03 14.27
CA VAL A 51 -8.11 -1.77 14.21
C VAL A 51 -7.68 -0.92 13.02
N ALA A 52 -6.37 -0.78 12.78
CA ALA A 52 -5.85 -0.04 11.62
C ALA A 52 -6.31 -0.68 10.30
N PHE A 53 -6.26 -2.02 10.21
CA PHE A 53 -6.72 -2.77 9.04
C PHE A 53 -8.22 -2.59 8.81
N SER A 54 -9.05 -2.72 9.85
CA SER A 54 -10.50 -2.54 9.74
C SER A 54 -10.89 -1.16 9.24
N ARG A 55 -10.16 -0.11 9.63
CA ARG A 55 -10.37 1.27 9.16
C ARG A 55 -10.10 1.47 7.66
N THR A 56 -9.43 0.53 7.00
CA THR A 56 -9.20 0.63 5.55
C THR A 56 -10.46 0.34 4.75
N GLU A 57 -11.39 -0.46 5.29
CA GLU A 57 -12.71 -0.79 4.72
C GLU A 57 -12.72 -1.40 3.30
N CYS A 58 -11.56 -1.63 2.67
CA CYS A 58 -11.48 -2.05 1.26
C CYS A 58 -10.51 -3.19 0.98
N MET A 59 -9.67 -3.60 1.93
CA MET A 59 -8.73 -4.71 1.77
C MET A 59 -9.35 -6.02 2.24
N ASN A 60 -9.20 -7.08 1.44
CA ASN A 60 -9.67 -8.41 1.84
C ASN A 60 -8.70 -9.03 2.87
N PRO A 61 -9.18 -9.48 4.05
CA PRO A 61 -8.32 -10.14 5.06
C PRO A 61 -7.58 -11.37 4.51
N SER A 62 -8.17 -12.10 3.57
CA SER A 62 -7.54 -13.25 2.92
C SER A 62 -6.50 -12.87 1.85
N SER A 63 -6.37 -11.59 1.53
CA SER A 63 -5.46 -11.05 0.53
C SER A 63 -4.30 -10.26 1.14
N ILE A 64 -4.08 -10.34 2.45
CA ILE A 64 -2.85 -9.80 3.06
C ILE A 64 -1.64 -10.67 2.68
N PRO A 65 -0.43 -10.09 2.50
CA PRO A 65 -0.10 -8.69 2.75
C PRO A 65 -0.61 -7.72 1.68
N GLY A 66 -0.76 -6.47 2.07
CA GLY A 66 -1.14 -5.37 1.18
C GLY A 66 -0.71 -4.02 1.75
N PHE A 67 -0.91 -2.93 1.02
CA PHE A 67 -0.70 -1.60 1.56
C PHE A 67 -1.67 -0.57 0.99
N ILE A 68 -1.86 0.53 1.72
CA ILE A 68 -2.46 1.77 1.22
C ILE A 68 -1.46 2.91 1.33
N ILE A 69 -1.62 3.93 0.49
CA ILE A 69 -0.84 5.16 0.58
C ILE A 69 -1.72 6.27 1.14
N ASN A 70 -1.28 6.85 2.26
CA ASN A 70 -1.86 8.03 2.85
C ASN A 70 -1.03 9.26 2.46
N ARG A 71 -1.68 10.41 2.32
CA ARG A 71 -1.04 11.70 2.08
C ARG A 71 -1.22 12.60 3.29
N ARG A 72 -0.17 13.33 3.61
CA ARG A 72 -0.18 14.36 4.65
C ARG A 72 -1.02 15.55 4.19
N ASN A 73 -1.99 15.95 4.99
CA ASN A 73 -2.73 17.19 4.83
C ASN A 73 -1.79 18.37 5.17
N PRO A 74 -1.63 19.37 4.28
CA PRO A 74 -0.69 20.47 4.51
C PRO A 74 -1.14 21.44 5.61
N ILE A 75 -2.43 21.45 5.97
CA ILE A 75 -3.00 22.35 6.98
C ILE A 75 -3.00 21.68 8.36
N SER A 76 -3.55 20.47 8.48
CA SER A 76 -3.63 19.77 9.77
C SER A 76 -2.37 18.98 10.11
N GLY A 77 -1.56 18.63 9.12
CA GLY A 77 -0.40 17.75 9.27
C GLY A 77 -0.76 16.27 9.42
N GLU A 78 -2.05 15.91 9.44
CA GLU A 78 -2.54 14.54 9.56
C GLU A 78 -2.42 13.76 8.24
N PHE A 79 -2.30 12.43 8.32
CA PHE A 79 -2.26 11.56 7.15
C PHE A 79 -3.64 10.97 6.87
N HIS A 80 -4.13 11.15 5.65
CA HIS A 80 -5.40 10.58 5.19
C HIS A 80 -5.21 9.66 3.97
N PRO A 81 -6.02 8.61 3.80
CA PRO A 81 -5.97 7.75 2.62
C PRO A 81 -6.08 8.53 1.32
N LEU A 82 -5.20 8.24 0.36
CA LEU A 82 -5.36 8.76 -0.99
C LEU A 82 -6.51 8.01 -1.68
N PRO A 83 -7.43 8.71 -2.37
CA PRO A 83 -8.41 8.05 -3.22
C PRO A 83 -7.70 7.32 -4.35
N ARG A 84 -8.31 6.25 -4.86
CA ARG A 84 -7.77 5.47 -5.98
C ARG A 84 -7.40 6.38 -7.17
N LEU A 85 -6.14 6.32 -7.60
CA LEU A 85 -5.61 7.15 -8.69
C LEU A 85 -5.53 6.43 -10.03
N LEU A 86 -5.50 5.09 -10.03
CA LEU A 86 -5.50 4.29 -11.24
C LEU A 86 -6.93 4.06 -11.75
N PRO A 87 -7.17 4.17 -13.08
CA PRO A 87 -8.48 3.89 -13.65
C PRO A 87 -8.90 2.45 -13.38
N ILE A 88 -10.20 2.21 -13.33
CA ILE A 88 -10.77 0.86 -13.30
C ILE A 88 -10.62 0.29 -14.73
N ALA A 89 -9.72 -0.67 -14.90
CA ALA A 89 -9.63 -1.44 -16.13
C ALA A 89 -10.49 -2.71 -16.00
N ALA A 90 -10.99 -3.23 -17.12
CA ALA A 90 -11.81 -4.43 -17.10
C ALA A 90 -10.99 -5.65 -16.63
N ASP A 91 -11.30 -6.15 -15.42
CA ASP A 91 -11.03 -7.48 -14.85
C ASP A 91 -9.71 -8.17 -15.29
N THR A 92 -8.59 -7.45 -15.23
CA THR A 92 -7.25 -8.03 -15.47
C THR A 92 -6.67 -8.63 -14.18
N ALA A 93 -5.64 -9.47 -14.29
CA ALA A 93 -4.92 -9.97 -13.11
C ALA A 93 -4.34 -8.85 -12.23
N GLU A 94 -4.01 -7.70 -12.84
CA GLU A 94 -3.55 -6.52 -12.12
C GLU A 94 -4.70 -5.87 -11.32
N GLU A 95 -5.92 -5.85 -11.86
CA GLU A 95 -7.10 -5.29 -11.19
C GLU A 95 -7.42 -6.01 -9.86
N LYS A 96 -7.19 -7.33 -9.78
CA LYS A 96 -7.39 -8.10 -8.53
C LYS A 96 -6.47 -7.67 -7.39
N SER A 97 -5.31 -7.12 -7.74
CA SER A 97 -4.36 -6.60 -6.77
C SER A 97 -4.67 -5.16 -6.36
N LEU A 98 -5.51 -4.42 -7.10
CA LEU A 98 -5.86 -3.04 -6.78
C LEU A 98 -6.99 -2.97 -5.76
N LEU A 99 -6.92 -1.98 -4.88
CA LEU A 99 -8.03 -1.67 -3.97
C LEU A 99 -9.06 -0.78 -4.67
N TYR A 100 -10.32 -0.93 -4.28
CA TYR A 100 -11.41 -0.20 -4.93
C TYR A 100 -11.46 1.28 -4.51
N SER A 101 -11.46 1.54 -3.20
CA SER A 101 -11.66 2.90 -2.65
C SER A 101 -10.36 3.70 -2.55
N TRP A 102 -9.28 3.06 -2.11
CA TRP A 102 -8.02 3.73 -1.79
C TRP A 102 -6.90 3.40 -2.76
N HIS A 103 -5.95 4.32 -2.88
CA HIS A 103 -4.74 4.10 -3.64
C HIS A 103 -3.82 3.15 -2.88
N GLY A 104 -3.83 1.89 -3.33
CA GLY A 104 -3.15 0.80 -2.66
C GLY A 104 -3.37 -0.53 -3.34
N VAL A 105 -2.75 -1.55 -2.77
CA VAL A 105 -2.76 -2.91 -3.32
C VAL A 105 -2.94 -3.97 -2.26
N GLN A 106 -3.46 -5.12 -2.67
CA GLN A 106 -3.51 -6.35 -1.91
C GLN A 106 -2.87 -7.48 -2.71
N THR A 107 -2.56 -8.59 -2.04
CA THR A 107 -1.96 -9.75 -2.69
C THR A 107 -3.03 -10.57 -3.45
N ASP A 108 -2.82 -10.76 -4.75
CA ASP A 108 -3.58 -11.71 -5.57
C ASP A 108 -3.01 -13.14 -5.40
N TYR A 109 -3.77 -14.00 -4.71
CA TYR A 109 -3.43 -15.41 -4.49
C TYR A 109 -3.89 -16.35 -5.61
N SER A 110 -4.48 -15.84 -6.69
CA SER A 110 -4.81 -16.66 -7.86
C SER A 110 -3.57 -17.14 -8.61
N GLU A 111 -3.75 -18.11 -9.52
CA GLU A 111 -2.68 -18.66 -10.36
C GLU A 111 -1.91 -17.59 -11.15
N SER A 112 -2.59 -16.50 -11.55
CA SER A 112 -1.96 -15.38 -12.25
C SER A 112 -1.10 -14.51 -11.33
N GLY A 113 -1.58 -14.21 -10.12
CA GLY A 113 -0.89 -13.33 -9.16
C GLY A 113 0.19 -14.02 -8.33
N LYS A 114 0.12 -15.35 -8.19
CA LYS A 114 1.09 -16.20 -7.46
C LYS A 114 1.33 -15.79 -6.01
N GLY A 115 0.45 -14.94 -5.45
CA GLY A 115 0.55 -14.40 -4.12
C GLY A 115 1.75 -13.47 -3.89
N ILE A 116 2.21 -12.76 -4.92
CA ILE A 116 3.34 -11.83 -4.81
C ILE A 116 2.98 -10.52 -5.52
N ILE A 117 3.00 -9.40 -4.79
CA ILE A 117 2.82 -8.05 -5.37
C ILE A 117 4.05 -7.68 -6.21
N PRO A 118 3.96 -7.51 -7.53
CA PRO A 118 5.13 -7.29 -8.40
C PRO A 118 5.86 -5.96 -8.09
N PRO A 119 7.20 -5.89 -8.22
CA PRO A 119 7.95 -4.64 -8.00
C PRO A 119 7.49 -3.48 -8.88
N ALA A 120 7.13 -3.74 -10.14
CA ALA A 120 6.63 -2.73 -11.06
C ALA A 120 5.30 -2.10 -10.58
N LEU A 121 4.43 -2.91 -9.97
CA LEU A 121 3.18 -2.43 -9.39
C LEU A 121 3.44 -1.54 -8.18
N ILE A 122 4.36 -1.93 -7.29
CA ILE A 122 4.77 -1.10 -6.13
C ILE A 122 5.26 0.26 -6.61
N ARG A 123 6.17 0.29 -7.59
CA ARG A 123 6.70 1.54 -8.16
C ARG A 123 5.60 2.39 -8.76
N SER A 124 4.73 1.80 -9.58
CA SER A 124 3.60 2.52 -10.19
C SER A 124 2.69 3.18 -9.14
N MET A 125 2.45 2.51 -7.99
CA MET A 125 1.67 3.11 -6.90
C MET A 125 2.37 4.35 -6.33
N LEU A 126 3.68 4.28 -6.06
CA LEU A 126 4.44 5.40 -5.52
C LEU A 126 4.54 6.56 -6.52
N GLU A 127 4.81 6.27 -7.78
CA GLU A 127 4.86 7.27 -8.87
C GLU A 127 3.54 8.03 -8.99
N LYS A 128 2.42 7.32 -8.96
CA LYS A 128 1.09 7.95 -9.03
C LYS A 128 0.80 8.82 -7.82
N ALA A 129 1.21 8.41 -6.63
CA ALA A 129 1.07 9.23 -5.44
C ALA A 129 1.88 10.54 -5.57
N LEU A 130 3.13 10.48 -6.05
CA LEU A 130 3.95 11.68 -6.31
C LEU A 130 3.36 12.62 -7.38
N GLN A 131 2.72 12.05 -8.40
CA GLN A 131 2.07 12.80 -9.48
C GLN A 131 0.72 13.41 -9.06
N SER A 132 0.14 12.96 -7.94
CA SER A 132 -1.15 13.46 -7.46
C SER A 132 -1.01 14.88 -6.91
N LYS A 133 -1.92 15.77 -7.31
CA LYS A 133 -1.96 17.13 -6.77
C LYS A 133 -2.56 17.12 -5.36
N PRO A 134 -2.02 17.89 -4.40
CA PRO A 134 -2.74 18.16 -3.16
C PRO A 134 -4.09 18.78 -3.49
N GLU A 135 -5.15 18.25 -2.87
CA GLU A 135 -6.48 18.88 -2.91
C GLU A 135 -6.55 20.03 -1.91
#